data_AF-A0A4U7DEA0-F1
#
_entry.id   AF-A0A4U7DEA0-F1
#
_cell.length_a   1.000
_cell.length_b   1.000
_cell.length_c   1.000
_cell.angle_alpha   90.00
_cell.angle_beta   90.00
_cell.angle_gamma   90.00
#
_symmetry.space_group_name_H-M   'P 1'
#
loop_
_entity.id
_entity.type
_entity.pdbx_description
1 polymer ?
#
loop_
_entity_poly.entity_id
_entity_poly.type
_entity_poly.pdbx_seq_one_letter_code
_entity_poly.pdbx_strand_id
1 'polypeptide(L)'
;MSLRGDGPIEELAIPSGTTVEEHDVVVDGDVLVGGQSTVELGVRGRNVAIGERVRVANDIEAEGDCRLDTWCSVDGNVLVGQDAYLGERVTVTGRLMVSGDLDIGDDVTIEEGFEANGWIVIRNPVPTIVFYFIVLSQLLRVGETDAADELAEALADGDDVRDPLLVPRSAEISDDAWRVSTPATVGDDCRLHGNLRAASIRVGERNEVFGSLRAREDVTVGADTIIHGDVTTRGGTVTVESGARVLGDVSAGDLVVYDGAEIQGTLRARGEMKLVQESKRETDEADTGEAVADDDGNPVAENGSAADEAVDETDAAPDDAEPAAESTPDAESESEPDSDATEPEPDGERTPDSSSEGDEASEGDDESEDGGESEDGDESEDGDESEDGDESEDGGESESDEEEPPETDPEPVASRPAGDDED
;
A
#
# COMPACT_ATOMS: atom_id res chain seq x y z
N MET A 1 7.62 31.48 -2.19
CA MET A 1 7.36 30.03 -2.29
C MET A 1 6.78 29.54 -0.99
N SER A 2 5.88 28.54 -1.04
CA SER A 2 5.40 27.84 0.15
C SER A 2 6.28 26.62 0.40
N LEU A 3 6.70 26.40 1.65
CA LEU A 3 7.41 25.18 2.05
C LEU A 3 6.36 24.08 2.33
N ARG A 4 5.78 23.57 1.25
CA ARG A 4 4.79 22.48 1.18
C ARG A 4 5.13 21.66 -0.06
N GLY A 5 5.95 20.64 0.13
CA GLY A 5 6.58 19.85 -0.94
C GLY A 5 8.07 19.70 -0.66
N ASP A 6 8.44 18.64 0.06
CA ASP A 6 9.81 18.12 0.34
C ASP A 6 9.77 16.99 1.41
N GLY A 7 8.64 16.28 1.56
CA GLY A 7 8.54 15.07 2.38
C GLY A 7 8.96 13.82 1.60
N PRO A 8 9.55 12.79 2.25
CA PRO A 8 10.14 11.64 1.55
C PRO A 8 9.14 10.65 0.92
N ILE A 9 7.83 10.95 0.90
CA ILE A 9 6.80 10.10 0.30
C ILE A 9 5.70 10.99 -0.34
N GLU A 10 6.05 11.64 -1.45
CA GLU A 10 5.17 12.57 -2.20
C GLU A 10 4.73 12.06 -3.59
N GLU A 11 4.97 10.77 -3.88
CA GLU A 11 4.43 10.03 -5.03
C GLU A 11 4.02 8.62 -4.59
N LEU A 12 3.08 8.00 -5.32
CA LEU A 12 2.82 6.56 -5.25
C LEU A 12 3.79 5.85 -6.20
N ALA A 13 4.79 5.16 -5.67
CA ALA A 13 5.70 4.34 -6.46
C ALA A 13 5.38 2.86 -6.25
N ILE A 14 4.95 2.17 -7.29
CA ILE A 14 4.68 0.72 -7.29
C ILE A 14 5.86 0.05 -8.05
N PRO A 15 6.73 -0.70 -7.36
CA PRO A 15 7.96 -1.23 -7.95
C PRO A 15 7.70 -2.40 -8.89
N SER A 16 8.64 -2.63 -9.81
CA SER A 16 8.53 -3.65 -10.85
C SER A 16 8.29 -5.06 -10.27
N GLY A 17 7.40 -5.83 -10.90
CA GLY A 17 6.98 -7.16 -10.45
C GLY A 17 5.94 -7.18 -9.32
N THR A 18 5.49 -6.03 -8.81
CA THR A 18 4.42 -5.99 -7.78
C THR A 18 3.18 -6.73 -8.27
N THR A 19 2.68 -7.64 -7.44
CA THR A 19 1.44 -8.39 -7.71
C THR A 19 0.39 -8.06 -6.66
N VAL A 20 -0.81 -7.71 -7.11
CA VAL A 20 -2.01 -7.65 -6.28
C VAL A 20 -2.73 -9.00 -6.42
N GLU A 21 -2.83 -9.72 -5.32
CA GLU A 21 -3.64 -10.94 -5.18
C GLU A 21 -5.04 -10.58 -4.66
N GLU A 22 -5.90 -11.57 -4.38
CA GLU A 22 -7.32 -11.34 -4.04
C GLU A 22 -7.52 -10.48 -2.77
N HIS A 23 -6.55 -10.53 -1.84
CA HIS A 23 -6.60 -9.79 -0.58
C HIS A 23 -5.33 -8.99 -0.28
N ASP A 24 -4.20 -9.25 -0.97
CA ASP A 24 -2.86 -8.81 -0.56
C ASP A 24 -2.10 -8.07 -1.66
N VAL A 25 -1.30 -7.07 -1.27
CA VAL A 25 -0.25 -6.51 -2.13
C VAL A 25 1.07 -7.22 -1.81
N VAL A 26 1.64 -7.89 -2.81
CA VAL A 26 2.88 -8.67 -2.72
C VAL A 26 4.02 -7.93 -3.44
N VAL A 27 5.10 -7.67 -2.71
CA VAL A 27 6.25 -6.87 -3.15
C VAL A 27 7.57 -7.56 -2.78
N ASP A 28 8.48 -7.73 -3.74
CA ASP A 28 9.83 -8.29 -3.51
C ASP A 28 10.72 -7.40 -2.62
N GLY A 29 10.44 -6.10 -2.57
CA GLY A 29 11.15 -5.08 -1.82
C GLY A 29 10.48 -4.67 -0.51
N ASP A 30 10.86 -3.51 0.01
CA ASP A 30 10.28 -2.96 1.24
C ASP A 30 8.96 -2.21 0.96
N VAL A 31 8.08 -2.10 1.95
CA VAL A 31 6.82 -1.37 1.85
C VAL A 31 6.77 -0.21 2.84
N LEU A 32 6.68 1.02 2.33
CA LEU A 32 6.65 2.25 3.12
C LEU A 32 5.30 2.96 2.96
N VAL A 33 4.44 2.89 3.98
CA VAL A 33 3.11 3.51 3.96
C VAL A 33 3.10 4.84 4.70
N GLY A 34 2.88 5.93 3.97
CA GLY A 34 2.75 7.28 4.49
C GLY A 34 1.55 7.45 5.42
N GLY A 35 1.76 8.12 6.55
CA GLY A 35 0.75 8.32 7.59
C GLY A 35 -0.56 8.96 7.12
N GLN A 36 -1.65 8.70 7.86
CA GLN A 36 -3.04 9.09 7.58
C GLN A 36 -3.73 8.36 6.40
N SER A 37 -3.20 7.22 5.97
CA SER A 37 -3.73 6.44 4.84
C SER A 37 -4.59 5.26 5.29
N THR A 38 -5.41 4.72 4.39
CA THR A 38 -6.15 3.47 4.58
C THR A 38 -5.69 2.47 3.52
N VAL A 39 -5.32 1.27 3.94
CA VAL A 39 -5.02 0.13 3.08
C VAL A 39 -6.04 -0.96 3.42
N GLU A 40 -6.94 -1.27 2.48
CA GLU A 40 -7.98 -2.30 2.66
C GLU A 40 -7.44 -3.70 2.28
N LEU A 41 -6.33 -3.74 1.55
CA LEU A 41 -5.55 -4.95 1.25
C LEU A 41 -4.58 -5.27 2.41
N GLY A 42 -4.17 -6.54 2.50
CA GLY A 42 -3.03 -6.96 3.30
C GLY A 42 -1.70 -6.55 2.64
N VAL A 43 -0.62 -6.59 3.41
CA VAL A 43 0.68 -6.06 3.00
C VAL A 43 1.77 -7.12 3.20
N ARG A 44 2.30 -7.65 2.09
CA ARG A 44 3.41 -8.60 2.07
C ARG A 44 4.65 -7.98 1.44
N GLY A 45 5.77 -7.98 2.16
CA GLY A 45 7.05 -7.55 1.61
C GLY A 45 8.25 -7.88 2.50
N ARG A 46 9.43 -7.38 2.11
CA ARG A 46 10.69 -7.61 2.84
C ARG A 46 10.66 -6.94 4.21
N ASN A 47 10.86 -5.63 4.30
CA ASN A 47 10.59 -4.85 5.52
C ASN A 47 9.31 -4.02 5.32
N VAL A 48 8.48 -3.90 6.36
CA VAL A 48 7.22 -3.15 6.29
C VAL A 48 7.22 -2.02 7.31
N ALA A 49 7.11 -0.77 6.85
CA ALA A 49 7.06 0.41 7.72
C ALA A 49 5.79 1.24 7.46
N ILE A 50 4.91 1.26 8.46
CA ILE A 50 3.60 1.92 8.43
C ILE A 50 3.65 3.19 9.28
N GLY A 51 3.39 4.35 8.69
CA GLY A 51 3.43 5.67 9.34
C GLY A 51 2.16 6.05 10.12
N GLU A 52 2.23 7.11 10.93
CA GLU A 52 1.20 7.52 11.90
C GLU A 52 -0.27 7.43 11.42
N ARG A 53 -1.15 6.86 12.24
CA ARG A 53 -2.61 6.73 12.02
C ARG A 53 -2.99 6.13 10.66
N VAL A 54 -2.21 5.17 10.15
CA VAL A 54 -2.67 4.31 9.05
C VAL A 54 -3.61 3.24 9.59
N ARG A 55 -4.55 2.79 8.76
CA ARG A 55 -5.32 1.56 8.99
C ARG A 55 -4.97 0.54 7.91
N VAL A 56 -4.72 -0.69 8.32
CA VAL A 56 -4.61 -1.85 7.43
C VAL A 56 -5.75 -2.81 7.78
N ALA A 57 -6.63 -3.11 6.83
CA ALA A 57 -7.86 -3.88 7.09
C ALA A 57 -7.66 -5.41 7.10
N ASN A 58 -6.46 -5.87 6.75
CA ASN A 58 -6.08 -7.28 6.58
C ASN A 58 -4.68 -7.52 7.18
N ASP A 59 -4.12 -8.71 6.97
CA ASP A 59 -2.85 -9.15 7.53
C ASP A 59 -1.63 -8.32 7.04
N ILE A 60 -0.58 -8.28 7.85
CA ILE A 60 0.76 -7.78 7.47
C ILE A 60 1.75 -8.92 7.61
N GLU A 61 2.51 -9.21 6.55
CA GLU A 61 3.62 -10.19 6.56
C GLU A 61 4.92 -9.50 6.11
N ALA A 62 5.85 -9.35 7.05
CA ALA A 62 7.20 -8.87 6.81
C ALA A 62 8.20 -10.03 6.91
N GLU A 63 8.98 -10.28 5.86
CA GLU A 63 10.03 -11.31 5.88
C GLU A 63 11.25 -10.89 6.73
N GLY A 64 11.47 -9.58 6.84
CA GLY A 64 12.41 -8.91 7.71
C GLY A 64 11.71 -8.20 8.88
N ASP A 65 12.03 -6.92 9.06
CA ASP A 65 11.52 -6.10 10.16
C ASP A 65 10.13 -5.51 9.85
N CYS A 66 9.28 -5.42 10.89
CA CYS A 66 7.97 -4.77 10.82
C CYS A 66 7.87 -3.61 11.79
N ARG A 67 7.40 -2.45 11.31
CA ARG A 67 7.37 -1.21 12.07
C ARG A 67 6.05 -0.47 11.90
N LEU A 68 5.24 -0.44 12.97
CA LEU A 68 3.98 0.28 13.02
C LEU A 68 4.17 1.54 13.88
N ASP A 69 4.05 2.73 13.29
CA ASP A 69 4.17 3.99 14.01
C ASP A 69 2.90 4.29 14.84
N THR A 70 2.94 5.38 15.59
CA THR A 70 1.95 5.84 16.56
C THR A 70 0.52 5.84 15.99
N TRP A 71 -0.45 5.34 16.77
CA TRP A 71 -1.89 5.29 16.47
C TRP A 71 -2.31 4.46 15.23
N CYS A 72 -1.50 3.54 14.72
CA CYS A 72 -1.94 2.65 13.63
C CYS A 72 -2.94 1.59 14.12
N SER A 73 -3.85 1.14 13.24
CA SER A 73 -4.64 -0.08 13.46
C SER A 73 -4.41 -1.11 12.37
N VAL A 74 -4.33 -2.38 12.77
CA VAL A 74 -4.29 -3.55 11.88
C VAL A 74 -5.46 -4.43 12.27
N ASP A 75 -6.40 -4.61 11.36
CA ASP A 75 -7.63 -5.37 11.59
C ASP A 75 -7.47 -6.88 11.27
N GLY A 76 -6.25 -7.29 10.90
CA GLY A 76 -5.77 -8.68 10.77
C GLY A 76 -4.59 -9.02 11.71
N ASN A 77 -3.82 -10.04 11.33
CA ASN A 77 -2.60 -10.52 11.98
C ASN A 77 -1.38 -9.66 11.58
N VAL A 78 -0.31 -9.73 12.38
CA VAL A 78 1.01 -9.15 12.05
C VAL A 78 2.08 -10.22 12.22
N LEU A 79 2.69 -10.64 11.12
CA LEU A 79 3.70 -11.70 11.05
C LEU A 79 5.06 -11.08 10.68
N VAL A 80 6.10 -11.39 11.47
CA VAL A 80 7.41 -10.72 11.37
C VAL A 80 8.55 -11.75 11.43
N GLY A 81 9.33 -11.82 10.35
CA GLY A 81 10.47 -12.73 10.18
C GLY A 81 11.74 -12.28 10.91
N GLN A 82 11.85 -11.00 11.28
CA GLN A 82 12.90 -10.46 12.14
C GLN A 82 12.29 -9.63 13.30
N ASP A 83 12.69 -8.37 13.48
CA ASP A 83 12.36 -7.56 14.66
C ASP A 83 11.10 -6.71 14.45
N ALA A 84 10.34 -6.50 15.53
CA ALA A 84 9.06 -5.78 15.49
C ALA A 84 9.07 -4.51 16.35
N TYR A 85 8.58 -3.41 15.80
CA TYR A 85 8.61 -2.08 16.43
C TYR A 85 7.22 -1.44 16.43
N LEU A 86 6.51 -1.49 17.57
CA LEU A 86 5.16 -0.95 17.72
C LEU A 86 5.15 0.38 18.49
N GLY A 87 4.71 1.45 17.84
CA GLY A 87 4.52 2.78 18.42
C GLY A 87 3.43 2.86 19.48
N GLU A 88 3.35 3.99 20.18
CA GLU A 88 2.27 4.27 21.14
C GLU A 88 0.87 4.12 20.48
N ARG A 89 -0.06 3.46 21.19
CA ARG A 89 -1.46 3.23 20.80
C ARG A 89 -1.65 2.54 19.44
N VAL A 90 -0.76 1.63 19.08
CA VAL A 90 -1.04 0.66 18.01
C VAL A 90 -2.10 -0.33 18.49
N THR A 91 -3.07 -0.64 17.63
CA THR A 91 -4.04 -1.73 17.84
C THR A 91 -3.83 -2.81 16.77
N VAL A 92 -3.75 -4.06 17.20
CA VAL A 92 -3.81 -5.25 16.33
C VAL A 92 -4.98 -6.12 16.82
N THR A 93 -5.95 -6.43 15.97
CA THR A 93 -7.09 -7.30 16.35
C THR A 93 -6.68 -8.77 16.29
N GLY A 94 -5.96 -9.18 15.24
CA GLY A 94 -5.41 -10.53 15.09
C GLY A 94 -4.20 -10.78 15.99
N ARG A 95 -3.42 -11.81 15.63
CA ARG A 95 -2.22 -12.19 16.39
C ARG A 95 -0.98 -11.47 15.89
N LEU A 96 -0.12 -11.07 16.82
CA LEU A 96 1.24 -10.63 16.53
C LEU A 96 2.21 -11.82 16.71
N MET A 97 2.98 -12.17 15.67
CA MET A 97 4.00 -13.22 15.73
C MET A 97 5.35 -12.66 15.29
N VAL A 98 6.35 -12.71 16.17
CA VAL A 98 7.67 -12.10 15.97
C VAL A 98 8.77 -13.15 16.14
N SER A 99 9.63 -13.25 15.13
CA SER A 99 10.74 -14.22 15.12
C SER A 99 12.00 -13.68 15.80
N GLY A 100 12.17 -12.35 15.84
CA GLY A 100 13.23 -11.64 16.57
C GLY A 100 12.76 -10.95 17.84
N ASP A 101 13.36 -9.80 18.13
CA ASP A 101 13.05 -8.92 19.28
C ASP A 101 11.79 -8.06 19.03
N LEU A 102 11.13 -7.60 20.09
CA LEU A 102 9.87 -6.87 20.04
C LEU A 102 9.89 -5.61 20.93
N ASP A 103 10.01 -4.44 20.31
CA ASP A 103 9.84 -3.12 20.93
C ASP A 103 8.34 -2.74 20.97
N ILE A 104 7.80 -2.47 22.16
CA ILE A 104 6.38 -2.10 22.36
C ILE A 104 6.25 -0.75 23.07
N GLY A 105 5.54 0.19 22.46
CA GLY A 105 5.19 1.49 23.03
C GLY A 105 4.05 1.46 24.06
N ASP A 106 3.68 2.65 24.53
CA ASP A 106 2.63 2.83 25.53
C ASP A 106 1.23 2.60 24.94
N ASP A 107 0.28 2.11 25.74
CA ASP A 107 -1.13 1.88 25.37
C ASP A 107 -1.37 0.97 24.13
N VAL A 108 -0.42 0.11 23.75
CA VAL A 108 -0.58 -0.87 22.65
C VAL A 108 -1.59 -1.97 23.02
N THR A 109 -2.47 -2.32 22.07
CA THR A 109 -3.51 -3.36 22.23
C THR A 109 -3.32 -4.46 21.18
N ILE A 110 -3.36 -5.73 21.61
CA ILE A 110 -3.30 -6.91 20.73
C ILE A 110 -4.39 -7.89 21.19
N GLU A 111 -5.46 -8.09 20.43
CA GLU A 111 -6.69 -8.73 20.94
C GLU A 111 -6.62 -10.26 20.97
N GLU A 112 -6.15 -10.93 19.91
CA GLU A 112 -5.90 -12.37 19.92
C GLU A 112 -4.57 -12.78 20.60
N GLY A 113 -3.77 -11.80 21.05
CA GLY A 113 -2.50 -12.00 21.76
C GLY A 113 -1.26 -12.04 20.87
N PHE A 114 -0.09 -12.23 21.49
CA PHE A 114 1.20 -12.15 20.81
C PHE A 114 2.20 -13.23 21.24
N GLU A 115 3.09 -13.58 20.30
CA GLU A 115 4.25 -14.46 20.51
C GLU A 115 5.51 -13.77 19.96
N ALA A 116 6.59 -13.76 20.73
CA ALA A 116 7.89 -13.22 20.33
C ALA A 116 9.00 -14.18 20.79
N ASN A 117 9.93 -14.50 19.89
CA ASN A 117 11.01 -15.46 20.16
C ASN A 117 12.28 -14.80 20.74
N GLY A 118 12.46 -13.50 20.53
CA GLY A 118 13.52 -12.68 21.11
C GLY A 118 13.12 -11.96 22.41
N TRP A 119 13.74 -10.81 22.64
CA TRP A 119 13.50 -9.96 23.81
C TRP A 119 12.33 -9.01 23.60
N ILE A 120 11.39 -9.00 24.54
CA ILE A 120 10.30 -8.02 24.58
C ILE A 120 10.75 -6.81 25.42
N VAL A 121 10.77 -5.62 24.83
CA VAL A 121 11.21 -4.38 25.48
C VAL A 121 10.09 -3.33 25.42
N ILE A 122 9.57 -2.96 26.58
CA ILE A 122 8.53 -1.92 26.68
C ILE A 122 9.20 -0.54 26.68
N ARG A 123 9.12 0.15 25.54
CA ARG A 123 9.58 1.52 25.26
C ARG A 123 8.89 1.99 23.98
N ASN A 124 8.43 3.25 23.92
CA ASN A 124 7.92 3.81 22.67
C ASN A 124 9.06 3.94 21.64
N PRO A 125 9.08 3.16 20.54
CA PRO A 125 10.17 3.17 19.59
C PRO A 125 10.14 4.47 18.77
N VAL A 126 11.27 5.17 18.69
CA VAL A 126 11.40 6.50 18.04
C VAL A 126 10.79 6.46 16.63
N PRO A 127 9.79 7.31 16.29
CA PRO A 127 9.05 7.27 15.02
C PRO A 127 9.93 7.12 13.77
N THR A 128 9.44 6.40 12.75
CA THR A 128 10.27 5.86 11.65
C THR A 128 11.15 6.92 10.98
N ILE A 129 10.55 8.05 10.62
CA ILE A 129 11.25 9.18 9.97
C ILE A 129 12.27 9.87 10.90
N VAL A 130 12.03 9.85 12.21
CA VAL A 130 12.92 10.44 13.22
C VAL A 130 14.10 9.50 13.50
N PHE A 131 13.90 8.19 13.46
CA PHE A 131 14.99 7.20 13.56
C PHE A 131 16.01 7.39 12.44
N TYR A 132 15.59 7.33 11.16
CA TYR A 132 16.49 7.51 10.03
C TYR A 132 17.19 8.88 10.04
N PHE A 133 16.46 9.95 10.34
CA PHE A 133 17.04 11.29 10.49
C PHE A 133 18.12 11.35 11.59
N ILE A 134 17.92 10.67 12.72
CA ILE A 134 18.90 10.60 13.81
C ILE A 134 20.14 9.82 13.40
N VAL A 135 20.01 8.67 12.73
CA VAL A 135 21.16 7.85 12.30
C VAL A 135 22.01 8.63 11.28
N LEU A 136 21.38 9.16 10.21
CA LEU A 136 22.07 9.96 9.21
C LEU A 136 22.75 11.21 9.82
N SER A 137 22.05 11.90 10.73
CA SER A 137 22.62 13.04 11.47
C SER A 137 23.78 12.67 12.40
N GLN A 138 23.87 11.42 12.86
CA GLN A 138 25.00 10.95 13.67
C GLN A 138 26.21 10.66 12.80
N LEU A 139 26.05 9.92 11.70
CA LEU A 139 27.14 9.56 10.79
C LEU A 139 27.81 10.81 10.19
N LEU A 140 27.01 11.73 9.65
CA LEU A 140 27.47 13.04 9.15
C LEU A 140 28.16 13.90 10.23
N ARG A 141 27.80 13.73 11.51
CA ARG A 141 28.38 14.48 12.63
C ARG A 141 29.66 13.86 13.18
N VAL A 142 29.81 12.54 13.10
CA VAL A 142 31.06 11.83 13.40
C VAL A 142 32.08 12.08 12.29
N GLY A 143 31.61 12.33 11.06
CA GLY A 143 32.44 12.50 9.87
C GLY A 143 32.68 11.18 9.13
N GLU A 144 31.90 10.15 9.46
CA GLU A 144 31.77 8.93 8.64
C GLU A 144 30.81 9.26 7.49
N THR A 145 31.29 10.09 6.55
CA THR A 145 30.58 10.38 5.30
C THR A 145 30.35 9.10 4.52
N ASP A 146 31.35 8.24 4.42
CA ASP A 146 31.29 7.01 3.64
C ASP A 146 30.13 6.10 4.12
N ALA A 147 29.87 6.04 5.42
CA ALA A 147 28.74 5.28 5.99
C ALA A 147 27.41 6.07 6.00
N ALA A 148 27.46 7.41 6.00
CA ALA A 148 26.27 8.25 5.83
C ALA A 148 25.76 8.19 4.37
N ASP A 149 26.69 8.14 3.43
CA ASP A 149 26.47 7.96 2.01
C ASP A 149 26.03 6.51 1.76
N GLU A 150 26.71 5.48 2.32
CA GLU A 150 26.23 4.07 2.28
C GLU A 150 24.80 3.91 2.86
N LEU A 151 24.45 4.63 3.93
CA LEU A 151 23.08 4.63 4.47
C LEU A 151 22.10 5.37 3.55
N ALA A 152 22.50 6.49 2.93
CA ALA A 152 21.66 7.22 2.00
C ALA A 152 21.47 6.46 0.68
N GLU A 153 22.50 5.73 0.23
CA GLU A 153 22.54 4.85 -0.94
C GLU A 153 21.73 3.57 -0.66
N ALA A 154 21.83 2.96 0.52
CA ALA A 154 20.90 1.90 0.96
C ALA A 154 19.44 2.37 1.10
N LEU A 155 19.20 3.69 1.15
CA LEU A 155 17.88 4.32 1.15
C LEU A 155 17.47 4.91 -0.23
N ALA A 156 18.30 4.79 -1.27
CA ALA A 156 18.07 5.44 -2.57
C ALA A 156 18.53 4.65 -3.82
N ASP A 157 19.72 4.04 -3.79
CA ASP A 157 20.44 3.45 -4.94
C ASP A 157 21.33 2.25 -4.48
N GLY A 158 20.81 1.30 -3.69
CA GLY A 158 21.62 0.16 -3.22
C GLY A 158 21.83 -0.92 -4.29
N ASP A 159 23.03 -1.49 -4.40
CA ASP A 159 23.41 -2.42 -5.49
C ASP A 159 22.63 -3.77 -5.56
N ASP A 160 21.79 -4.08 -4.58
CA ASP A 160 20.82 -5.21 -4.56
C ASP A 160 19.39 -4.74 -4.19
N VAL A 161 19.08 -3.44 -4.40
CA VAL A 161 17.77 -2.85 -4.03
C VAL A 161 16.69 -3.20 -5.03
N ARG A 162 15.71 -3.95 -4.55
CA ARG A 162 14.33 -3.90 -5.05
C ARG A 162 13.73 -2.56 -4.67
N ASP A 163 13.28 -1.78 -5.65
CA ASP A 163 12.55 -0.53 -5.41
C ASP A 163 11.43 -0.76 -4.37
N PRO A 164 11.22 0.15 -3.41
CA PRO A 164 10.19 -0.01 -2.39
C PRO A 164 8.80 0.38 -2.92
N LEU A 165 7.76 -0.27 -2.39
CA LEU A 165 6.39 0.21 -2.53
C LEU A 165 6.19 1.45 -1.65
N LEU A 166 6.15 2.62 -2.28
CA LEU A 166 5.91 3.90 -1.63
C LEU A 166 4.43 4.26 -1.73
N VAL A 167 3.69 4.19 -0.62
CA VAL A 167 2.30 4.69 -0.56
C VAL A 167 2.30 6.07 0.09
N PRO A 168 1.84 7.14 -0.58
CA PRO A 168 1.92 8.50 -0.08
C PRO A 168 0.94 8.76 1.07
N ARG A 169 1.13 9.87 1.78
CA ARG A 169 0.27 10.27 2.91
C ARG A 169 -1.17 10.54 2.45
N SER A 170 -2.15 10.11 3.24
CA SER A 170 -3.58 10.21 2.91
C SER A 170 -3.97 9.51 1.60
N ALA A 171 -3.41 8.32 1.35
CA ALA A 171 -3.86 7.41 0.31
C ALA A 171 -5.06 6.55 0.75
N GLU A 172 -5.87 6.10 -0.20
CA GLU A 172 -6.86 5.02 -0.05
C GLU A 172 -6.45 3.90 -1.02
N ILE A 173 -6.05 2.73 -0.52
CA ILE A 173 -5.58 1.60 -1.34
C ILE A 173 -6.50 0.40 -1.15
N SER A 174 -7.22 -0.02 -2.18
CA SER A 174 -8.05 -1.24 -2.15
C SER A 174 -8.16 -1.91 -3.52
N ASP A 175 -8.64 -3.16 -3.54
CA ASP A 175 -8.98 -3.92 -4.76
C ASP A 175 -9.91 -3.14 -5.70
N ASP A 176 -10.79 -2.31 -5.14
CA ASP A 176 -11.73 -1.49 -5.91
C ASP A 176 -11.01 -0.28 -6.56
N ALA A 177 -10.08 0.38 -5.83
CA ALA A 177 -9.31 1.51 -6.32
C ALA A 177 -8.09 1.89 -5.47
N TRP A 178 -7.03 2.31 -6.15
CA TRP A 178 -5.85 2.96 -5.56
C TRP A 178 -5.97 4.47 -5.79
N ARG A 179 -6.22 5.25 -4.73
CA ARG A 179 -6.54 6.69 -4.81
C ARG A 179 -5.50 7.51 -4.05
N VAL A 180 -4.81 8.39 -4.77
CA VAL A 180 -3.80 9.29 -4.23
C VAL A 180 -4.01 10.72 -4.73
N SER A 181 -3.49 11.69 -3.96
CA SER A 181 -3.56 13.12 -4.30
C SER A 181 -2.34 13.61 -5.10
N THR A 182 -1.27 12.82 -5.07
CA THR A 182 0.05 12.97 -5.69
C THR A 182 0.09 12.38 -7.12
N PRO A 183 1.21 12.49 -7.84
CA PRO A 183 1.52 11.58 -8.94
C PRO A 183 1.50 10.10 -8.50
N ALA A 184 1.48 9.21 -9.49
CA ALA A 184 1.69 7.78 -9.33
C ALA A 184 2.52 7.21 -10.49
N THR A 185 3.51 6.39 -10.18
CA THR A 185 4.35 5.66 -11.13
C THR A 185 4.31 4.16 -10.79
N VAL A 186 4.04 3.34 -11.80
CA VAL A 186 4.16 1.88 -11.76
C VAL A 186 5.36 1.48 -12.60
N GLY A 187 6.20 0.58 -12.09
CA GLY A 187 7.32 -0.03 -12.80
C GLY A 187 6.88 -0.99 -13.90
N ASP A 188 7.68 -2.03 -14.13
CA ASP A 188 7.50 -3.01 -15.20
C ASP A 188 7.02 -4.37 -14.67
N ASP A 189 6.41 -5.19 -15.52
CA ASP A 189 5.96 -6.56 -15.19
C ASP A 189 4.97 -6.68 -14.00
N CYS A 190 4.37 -5.57 -13.51
CA CYS A 190 3.41 -5.60 -12.41
C CYS A 190 2.05 -6.13 -12.85
N ARG A 191 1.37 -6.83 -11.95
CA ARG A 191 -0.02 -7.27 -12.11
C ARG A 191 -0.89 -6.62 -11.05
N LEU A 192 -1.63 -5.58 -11.43
CA LEU A 192 -2.40 -4.73 -10.51
C LEU A 192 -3.90 -4.95 -10.67
N HIS A 193 -4.62 -5.01 -9.55
CA HIS A 193 -6.08 -4.98 -9.51
C HIS A 193 -6.55 -3.61 -9.03
N GLY A 194 -7.72 -3.19 -9.51
CA GLY A 194 -8.37 -1.96 -9.09
C GLY A 194 -8.07 -0.72 -9.93
N ASN A 195 -8.87 0.32 -9.69
CA ASN A 195 -8.84 1.55 -10.47
C ASN A 195 -7.82 2.56 -9.92
N LEU A 196 -6.71 2.79 -10.62
CA LEU A 196 -5.68 3.76 -10.23
C LEU A 196 -6.13 5.21 -10.49
N ARG A 197 -6.11 6.05 -9.45
CA ARG A 197 -6.55 7.45 -9.47
C ARG A 197 -5.52 8.37 -8.82
N ALA A 198 -4.90 9.25 -9.60
CA ALA A 198 -3.78 10.09 -9.16
C ALA A 198 -3.87 11.53 -9.72
N ALA A 199 -2.87 12.36 -9.44
CA ALA A 199 -2.67 13.64 -10.13
C ALA A 199 -2.25 13.39 -11.59
N SER A 200 -1.16 12.67 -11.80
CA SER A 200 -0.69 12.11 -13.07
C SER A 200 -0.35 10.62 -12.86
N ILE A 201 -0.33 9.83 -13.94
CA ILE A 201 -0.03 8.39 -13.90
C ILE A 201 1.06 8.05 -14.91
N ARG A 202 2.07 7.28 -14.51
CA ARG A 202 2.90 6.50 -15.43
C ARG A 202 2.75 5.02 -15.12
N VAL A 203 2.63 4.20 -16.16
CA VAL A 203 2.75 2.75 -16.07
C VAL A 203 3.86 2.34 -17.01
N GLY A 204 4.83 1.55 -16.53
CA GLY A 204 5.96 1.05 -17.31
C GLY A 204 5.59 -0.02 -18.34
N GLU A 205 6.55 -0.87 -18.67
CA GLU A 205 6.43 -1.89 -19.70
C GLU A 205 5.79 -3.20 -19.18
N ARG A 206 5.10 -3.91 -20.08
CA ARG A 206 4.66 -5.32 -19.90
C ARG A 206 3.75 -5.56 -18.67
N ASN A 207 3.11 -4.53 -18.14
CA ASN A 207 2.18 -4.60 -17.02
C ASN A 207 0.81 -5.17 -17.43
N GLU A 208 0.07 -5.72 -16.46
CA GLU A 208 -1.36 -6.04 -16.62
C GLU A 208 -2.19 -5.37 -15.52
N VAL A 209 -3.04 -4.42 -15.91
CA VAL A 209 -3.88 -3.64 -14.98
C VAL A 209 -5.35 -4.01 -15.14
N PHE A 210 -5.89 -4.73 -14.16
CA PHE A 210 -7.29 -5.13 -14.03
C PHE A 210 -8.16 -3.98 -13.47
N GLY A 211 -8.14 -2.84 -14.16
CA GLY A 211 -8.87 -1.64 -13.75
C GLY A 211 -8.70 -0.46 -14.71
N SER A 212 -9.30 0.67 -14.37
CA SER A 212 -9.25 1.91 -15.16
C SER A 212 -8.24 2.90 -14.61
N LEU A 213 -7.50 3.58 -15.49
CA LEU A 213 -6.54 4.64 -15.15
C LEU A 213 -7.22 6.01 -15.19
N ARG A 214 -7.12 6.81 -14.12
CA ARG A 214 -7.72 8.15 -14.05
C ARG A 214 -6.82 9.21 -13.43
N ALA A 215 -6.18 10.00 -14.28
CA ALA A 215 -5.41 11.18 -13.88
C ALA A 215 -6.25 12.47 -13.86
N ARG A 216 -5.70 13.52 -13.25
CA ARG A 216 -6.11 14.92 -13.45
C ARG A 216 -5.37 15.49 -14.65
N GLU A 217 -4.05 15.34 -14.61
CA GLU A 217 -3.04 15.73 -15.58
C GLU A 217 -2.80 14.56 -16.56
N ASP A 218 -1.56 14.18 -16.83
CA ASP A 218 -1.18 13.22 -17.88
C ASP A 218 -1.32 11.74 -17.44
N VAL A 219 -1.47 10.85 -18.42
CA VAL A 219 -1.28 9.39 -18.27
C VAL A 219 -0.30 8.90 -19.33
N THR A 220 0.72 8.14 -18.94
CA THR A 220 1.54 7.32 -19.85
C THR A 220 1.29 5.84 -19.60
N VAL A 221 1.05 5.08 -20.66
CA VAL A 221 0.99 3.61 -20.68
C VAL A 221 2.15 3.10 -21.53
N GLY A 222 3.14 2.49 -20.88
CA GLY A 222 4.39 2.01 -21.49
C GLY A 222 4.21 0.78 -22.39
N ALA A 223 5.30 0.39 -23.07
CA ALA A 223 5.27 -0.61 -24.13
C ALA A 223 4.74 -1.99 -23.67
N ASP A 224 4.02 -2.68 -24.55
CA ASP A 224 3.39 -4.00 -24.35
C ASP A 224 2.44 -4.14 -23.12
N THR A 225 2.16 -3.06 -22.37
CA THR A 225 1.25 -3.06 -21.21
C THR A 225 -0.22 -3.22 -21.62
N ILE A 226 -0.98 -4.01 -20.85
CA ILE A 226 -2.41 -4.26 -21.02
C ILE A 226 -3.22 -3.53 -19.93
N ILE A 227 -4.12 -2.64 -20.35
CA ILE A 227 -5.10 -1.98 -19.48
C ILE A 227 -6.49 -2.52 -19.81
N HIS A 228 -7.12 -3.22 -18.85
CA HIS A 228 -8.44 -3.83 -19.05
C HIS A 228 -9.60 -2.82 -18.96
N GLY A 229 -9.42 -1.70 -18.25
CA GLY A 229 -10.42 -0.64 -18.09
C GLY A 229 -10.22 0.58 -18.99
N ASP A 230 -10.89 1.67 -18.64
CA ASP A 230 -10.81 2.96 -19.34
C ASP A 230 -9.53 3.73 -18.99
N VAL A 231 -9.07 4.61 -19.89
CA VAL A 231 -7.97 5.57 -19.61
C VAL A 231 -8.48 7.00 -19.77
N THR A 232 -8.54 7.77 -18.68
CA THR A 232 -9.14 9.11 -18.68
C THR A 232 -8.29 10.19 -17.99
N THR A 233 -8.13 11.34 -18.62
CA THR A 233 -7.59 12.58 -18.00
C THR A 233 -8.69 13.63 -17.85
N ARG A 234 -8.48 14.62 -16.95
CA ARG A 234 -9.35 15.82 -16.89
C ARG A 234 -8.92 16.91 -17.87
N GLY A 235 -7.65 16.96 -18.24
CA GLY A 235 -7.12 17.92 -19.21
C GLY A 235 -5.72 17.64 -19.74
N GLY A 236 -4.95 16.74 -19.12
CA GLY A 236 -3.63 16.35 -19.61
C GLY A 236 -3.66 15.39 -20.80
N THR A 237 -2.46 15.06 -21.27
CA THR A 237 -2.15 14.17 -22.38
C THR A 237 -2.32 12.70 -21.96
N VAL A 238 -2.94 11.88 -22.79
CA VAL A 238 -2.75 10.42 -22.71
C VAL A 238 -1.68 10.02 -23.73
N THR A 239 -0.68 9.26 -23.30
CA THR A 239 0.34 8.64 -24.15
C THR A 239 0.21 7.13 -24.06
N VAL A 240 0.06 6.46 -25.22
CA VAL A 240 0.00 4.99 -25.33
C VAL A 240 1.16 4.55 -26.22
N GLU A 241 2.12 3.83 -25.65
CA GLU A 241 3.37 3.45 -26.31
C GLU A 241 3.26 2.17 -27.17
N SER A 242 4.34 1.83 -27.88
CA SER A 242 4.35 0.75 -28.87
C SER A 242 3.88 -0.59 -28.26
N GLY A 243 2.97 -1.28 -28.95
CA GLY A 243 2.45 -2.58 -28.52
C GLY A 243 1.47 -2.56 -27.34
N ALA A 244 1.31 -1.43 -26.62
CA ALA A 244 0.40 -1.31 -25.49
C ALA A 244 -1.08 -1.46 -25.91
N ARG A 245 -1.92 -2.03 -25.03
CA ARG A 245 -3.27 -2.49 -25.35
C ARG A 245 -4.30 -1.98 -24.33
N VAL A 246 -5.16 -1.06 -24.73
CA VAL A 246 -6.27 -0.55 -23.90
C VAL A 246 -7.60 -1.16 -24.37
N LEU A 247 -8.27 -1.89 -23.49
CA LEU A 247 -9.53 -2.57 -23.82
C LEU A 247 -10.77 -1.66 -23.65
N GLY A 248 -10.70 -0.67 -22.76
CA GLY A 248 -11.77 0.32 -22.51
C GLY A 248 -11.75 1.57 -23.41
N ASP A 249 -12.57 2.56 -23.05
CA ASP A 249 -12.63 3.89 -23.68
C ASP A 249 -11.38 4.73 -23.29
N VAL A 250 -10.87 5.54 -24.23
CA VAL A 250 -9.77 6.48 -24.00
C VAL A 250 -10.28 7.91 -24.13
N SER A 251 -10.12 8.73 -23.09
CA SER A 251 -10.75 10.06 -22.96
C SER A 251 -9.79 11.11 -22.41
N ALA A 252 -9.23 11.95 -23.29
CA ALA A 252 -8.10 12.80 -22.99
C ALA A 252 -8.33 14.31 -23.19
N GLY A 253 -7.34 15.12 -22.78
CA GLY A 253 -7.12 16.47 -23.32
C GLY A 253 -6.53 16.34 -24.72
N ASP A 254 -5.22 16.14 -24.79
CA ASP A 254 -4.48 15.72 -25.99
C ASP A 254 -4.22 14.19 -25.96
N LEU A 255 -3.96 13.58 -27.11
CA LEU A 255 -3.67 12.15 -27.21
C LEU A 255 -2.46 11.88 -28.12
N VAL A 256 -1.52 11.06 -27.62
CA VAL A 256 -0.37 10.54 -28.35
C VAL A 256 -0.47 9.01 -28.39
N VAL A 257 -0.43 8.43 -29.59
CA VAL A 257 -0.48 6.98 -29.79
C VAL A 257 0.73 6.58 -30.65
N TYR A 258 1.51 5.61 -30.20
CA TYR A 258 2.63 5.05 -30.95
C TYR A 258 2.19 3.93 -31.90
N ASP A 259 3.05 3.55 -32.85
CA ASP A 259 2.75 2.47 -33.80
C ASP A 259 2.62 1.11 -33.09
N GLY A 260 1.71 0.26 -33.59
CA GLY A 260 1.40 -1.03 -32.97
C GLY A 260 0.56 -0.99 -31.69
N ALA A 261 0.26 0.18 -31.11
CA ALA A 261 -0.67 0.29 -29.98
C ALA A 261 -2.12 -0.09 -30.38
N GLU A 262 -2.82 -0.81 -29.51
CA GLU A 262 -4.22 -1.23 -29.70
C GLU A 262 -5.15 -0.51 -28.73
N ILE A 263 -6.21 0.14 -29.23
CA ILE A 263 -7.30 0.69 -28.42
C ILE A 263 -8.60 0.09 -28.94
N GLN A 264 -9.30 -0.70 -28.12
CA GLN A 264 -10.52 -1.41 -28.54
C GLN A 264 -11.81 -0.63 -28.28
N GLY A 265 -11.84 0.27 -27.28
CA GLY A 265 -12.97 1.13 -26.98
C GLY A 265 -13.02 2.44 -27.79
N THR A 266 -13.86 3.37 -27.33
CA THR A 266 -14.04 4.68 -27.96
C THR A 266 -12.89 5.62 -27.63
N LEU A 267 -12.22 6.12 -28.67
CA LEU A 267 -11.15 7.11 -28.55
C LEU A 267 -11.71 8.54 -28.65
N ARG A 268 -11.44 9.38 -27.64
CA ARG A 268 -11.86 10.79 -27.56
C ARG A 268 -10.72 11.67 -27.04
N ALA A 269 -10.42 12.75 -27.76
CA ALA A 269 -9.55 13.84 -27.28
C ALA A 269 -10.27 15.18 -27.52
N ARG A 270 -9.94 16.19 -26.72
CA ARG A 270 -10.49 17.56 -26.85
C ARG A 270 -9.59 18.49 -27.66
N GLY A 271 -8.28 18.24 -27.65
CA GLY A 271 -7.26 18.99 -28.36
C GLY A 271 -6.65 18.21 -29.53
N GLU A 272 -5.33 18.08 -29.55
CA GLU A 272 -4.57 17.43 -30.61
C GLU A 272 -4.51 15.91 -30.45
N MET A 273 -4.61 15.20 -31.58
CA MET A 273 -4.29 13.77 -31.68
C MET A 273 -3.02 13.60 -32.53
N LYS A 274 -2.04 12.85 -32.01
CA LYS A 274 -0.75 12.59 -32.68
C LYS A 274 -0.51 11.09 -32.77
N LEU A 275 -0.27 10.61 -33.99
CA LEU A 275 0.20 9.24 -34.24
C LEU A 275 1.72 9.28 -34.44
N VAL A 276 2.48 8.60 -33.59
CA VAL A 276 3.95 8.55 -33.62
C VAL A 276 4.38 7.23 -34.24
N GLN A 277 4.89 7.30 -35.47
CA GLN A 277 5.43 6.13 -36.14
C GLN A 277 6.89 5.92 -35.77
N GLU A 278 7.21 4.75 -35.20
CA GLU A 278 8.60 4.33 -35.05
C GLU A 278 9.25 4.23 -36.43
N SER A 279 10.12 5.20 -36.70
CA SER A 279 10.87 5.25 -37.94
C SER A 279 11.91 4.13 -37.89
N LYS A 280 11.57 2.98 -38.48
CA LYS A 280 12.45 1.82 -38.61
C LYS A 280 13.86 2.28 -38.92
N ARG A 281 14.78 2.05 -37.99
CA ARG A 281 16.21 2.10 -38.26
C ARG A 281 16.50 0.93 -39.18
N GLU A 282 16.45 1.18 -40.48
CA GLU A 282 17.03 0.30 -41.48
C GLU A 282 18.53 0.22 -41.18
N THR A 283 18.92 -0.86 -40.49
CA THR A 283 20.33 -1.18 -40.26
C THR A 283 20.93 -1.62 -41.58
N ASP A 284 21.23 -0.65 -42.44
CA ASP A 284 21.97 -0.83 -43.69
C ASP A 284 23.40 -1.28 -43.38
N GLU A 285 23.57 -2.59 -43.10
CA GLU A 285 24.88 -3.26 -43.13
C GLU A 285 25.38 -3.35 -44.59
N ALA A 286 25.76 -2.19 -45.14
CA ALA A 286 26.24 -2.04 -46.51
C ALA A 286 27.60 -1.33 -46.54
N ASP A 287 28.59 -2.07 -47.03
CA ASP A 287 29.87 -1.61 -47.61
C ASP A 287 30.94 -1.00 -46.68
N THR A 288 31.91 -1.84 -46.32
CA THR A 288 33.34 -1.49 -46.47
C THR A 288 34.10 -2.64 -47.12
N GLY A 289 33.89 -2.84 -48.42
CA GLY A 289 34.65 -3.80 -49.23
C GLY A 289 35.94 -3.21 -49.79
N GLU A 290 37.09 -3.55 -49.22
CA GLU A 290 38.38 -3.46 -49.93
C GLU A 290 39.31 -4.62 -49.55
N ALA A 291 40.23 -5.01 -50.45
CA ALA A 291 40.79 -6.37 -50.45
C ALA A 291 42.25 -6.50 -50.91
N VAL A 292 42.85 -7.63 -50.53
CA VAL A 292 44.09 -8.26 -51.03
C VAL A 292 45.43 -7.62 -50.63
N ALA A 293 46.21 -8.38 -49.85
CA ALA A 293 47.67 -8.50 -50.00
C ALA A 293 48.19 -9.78 -49.31
N ASP A 294 48.68 -10.75 -50.07
CA ASP A 294 49.37 -11.95 -49.57
C ASP A 294 50.86 -11.66 -49.28
N ASP A 295 51.46 -12.31 -48.26
CA ASP A 295 52.90 -12.62 -48.22
C ASP A 295 53.23 -13.84 -47.31
N ASP A 296 54.40 -14.44 -47.55
CA ASP A 296 54.87 -15.79 -47.14
C ASP A 296 55.08 -16.07 -45.61
N GLY A 297 55.04 -17.37 -45.23
CA GLY A 297 55.58 -17.83 -43.91
C GLY A 297 55.29 -19.27 -43.49
N ASN A 298 56.18 -20.23 -43.78
CA ASN A 298 56.06 -21.66 -43.38
C ASN A 298 56.54 -21.91 -41.91
N PRO A 299 56.14 -23.00 -41.22
CA PRO A 299 56.07 -23.04 -39.75
C PRO A 299 57.26 -23.73 -39.04
N VAL A 300 57.23 -23.70 -37.70
CA VAL A 300 58.07 -24.52 -36.80
C VAL A 300 57.18 -25.15 -35.72
N ALA A 301 57.44 -26.41 -35.37
CA ALA A 301 56.78 -27.11 -34.27
C ALA A 301 57.79 -27.86 -33.39
N GLU A 302 57.81 -27.53 -32.09
CA GLU A 302 58.18 -28.41 -30.97
C GLU A 302 57.26 -27.98 -29.79
N ASN A 303 56.51 -28.82 -29.07
CA ASN A 303 56.68 -30.19 -28.52
C ASN A 303 57.32 -30.21 -27.11
N GLY A 304 56.75 -31.02 -26.20
CA GLY A 304 57.04 -31.04 -24.75
C GLY A 304 55.82 -30.57 -23.93
N SER A 305 54.84 -31.43 -23.63
CA SER A 305 54.87 -32.53 -22.64
C SER A 305 55.13 -31.98 -21.22
N ALA A 306 54.13 -31.79 -20.35
CA ALA A 306 53.15 -32.73 -19.78
C ALA A 306 53.73 -33.65 -18.67
N ALA A 307 53.04 -33.62 -17.52
CA ALA A 307 53.01 -34.58 -16.40
C ALA A 307 51.93 -34.04 -15.42
N ASP A 308 50.78 -34.69 -15.19
CA ASP A 308 50.52 -35.98 -14.49
C ASP A 308 50.36 -35.78 -12.97
N GLU A 309 49.40 -36.38 -12.25
CA GLU A 309 48.29 -37.34 -12.53
C GLU A 309 46.98 -36.76 -11.88
N ALA A 310 45.73 -37.08 -12.26
CA ALA A 310 45.02 -38.38 -12.27
C ALA A 310 44.95 -39.04 -10.86
N VAL A 311 43.93 -39.76 -10.38
CA VAL A 311 42.69 -40.42 -10.87
C VAL A 311 41.62 -40.34 -9.73
N ASP A 312 40.38 -40.86 -9.73
CA ASP A 312 39.50 -41.66 -10.60
C ASP A 312 38.06 -41.29 -10.13
N GLU A 313 37.11 -40.86 -10.97
CA GLU A 313 36.16 -41.67 -11.75
C GLU A 313 35.57 -42.92 -11.06
N THR A 314 34.24 -42.99 -10.94
CA THR A 314 33.42 -44.02 -11.63
C THR A 314 31.90 -43.76 -11.55
N ASP A 315 31.42 -43.06 -12.57
CA ASP A 315 30.23 -43.37 -13.40
C ASP A 315 29.25 -44.49 -12.96
N ALA A 316 27.95 -44.17 -12.89
CA ALA A 316 26.83 -45.09 -13.14
C ALA A 316 25.47 -44.35 -13.28
N ALA A 317 24.79 -44.49 -14.42
CA ALA A 317 23.39 -44.11 -14.67
C ALA A 317 22.85 -44.83 -15.91
N PRO A 318 21.53 -44.78 -16.21
CA PRO A 318 20.34 -44.84 -15.36
C PRO A 318 19.49 -46.12 -15.68
N ASP A 319 18.32 -46.32 -15.07
CA ASP A 319 17.22 -47.08 -15.70
C ASP A 319 15.83 -46.73 -15.11
N ASP A 320 14.76 -47.08 -15.83
CA ASP A 320 13.36 -46.71 -15.58
C ASP A 320 12.65 -47.52 -14.46
N ALA A 321 11.61 -46.92 -13.82
CA ALA A 321 10.20 -47.41 -13.89
C ALA A 321 9.28 -46.83 -12.80
N GLU A 322 8.11 -46.30 -13.21
CA GLU A 322 6.88 -46.34 -12.37
C GLU A 322 6.25 -47.75 -12.43
N PRO A 323 5.46 -48.15 -11.41
CA PRO A 323 4.01 -48.15 -11.66
C PRO A 323 3.15 -47.74 -10.43
N ALA A 324 1.86 -47.50 -10.68
CA ALA A 324 0.88 -47.02 -9.70
C ALA A 324 0.01 -48.11 -9.03
N ALA A 325 -0.82 -47.65 -8.09
CA ALA A 325 -2.07 -48.22 -7.56
C ALA A 325 -2.05 -49.15 -6.30
N GLU A 326 -2.79 -48.67 -5.29
CA GLU A 326 -3.70 -49.35 -4.35
C GLU A 326 -3.33 -50.71 -3.69
N SER A 327 -3.36 -50.74 -2.35
CA SER A 327 -4.39 -51.48 -1.55
C SER A 327 -4.22 -51.28 -0.04
N THR A 328 -5.31 -51.45 0.74
CA THR A 328 -5.30 -51.50 2.21
C THR A 328 -4.84 -52.87 2.75
N PRO A 329 -4.73 -53.03 4.08
CA PRO A 329 -5.67 -53.97 4.71
C PRO A 329 -6.20 -53.52 6.09
N ASP A 330 -7.49 -53.80 6.33
CA ASP A 330 -8.15 -53.73 7.64
C ASP A 330 -7.87 -54.96 8.52
N ALA A 331 -7.88 -54.78 9.85
CA ALA A 331 -8.06 -55.86 10.84
C ALA A 331 -8.44 -55.33 12.26
N GLU A 332 -9.68 -54.88 12.39
CA GLU A 332 -10.62 -55.12 13.50
C GLU A 332 -10.14 -55.37 14.96
N SER A 333 -10.80 -54.68 15.90
CA SER A 333 -11.20 -55.25 17.21
C SER A 333 -12.41 -54.48 17.76
N GLU A 334 -13.52 -55.20 17.99
CA GLU A 334 -14.83 -54.66 18.40
C GLU A 334 -14.98 -54.56 19.93
N SER A 335 -15.77 -53.60 20.43
CA SER A 335 -16.57 -53.77 21.67
C SER A 335 -17.69 -52.73 21.86
N GLU A 336 -18.90 -53.09 21.44
CA GLU A 336 -20.21 -52.62 21.95
C GLU A 336 -21.02 -53.89 22.34
N PRO A 337 -22.20 -53.88 23.03
CA PRO A 337 -23.21 -52.81 23.16
C PRO A 337 -23.66 -52.62 24.65
N ASP A 338 -24.83 -52.10 25.06
CA ASP A 338 -26.12 -51.92 24.39
C ASP A 338 -27.08 -50.95 25.12
N SER A 339 -27.96 -50.26 24.37
CA SER A 339 -29.25 -49.66 24.80
C SER A 339 -29.22 -48.53 25.89
N ASP A 340 -30.25 -47.69 26.06
CA ASP A 340 -31.58 -47.65 25.42
C ASP A 340 -32.07 -46.18 25.23
N ALA A 341 -33.06 -45.96 24.37
CA ALA A 341 -33.63 -44.64 24.07
C ALA A 341 -34.98 -44.40 24.79
N THR A 342 -35.47 -43.14 24.86
CA THR A 342 -36.90 -42.72 24.80
C THR A 342 -37.07 -41.24 25.19
N GLU A 343 -37.67 -40.43 24.30
CA GLU A 343 -38.36 -39.17 24.64
C GLU A 343 -39.84 -39.46 24.99
N PRO A 344 -40.49 -38.62 25.81
CA PRO A 344 -41.67 -37.94 25.24
C PRO A 344 -41.97 -36.51 25.78
N GLU A 345 -42.73 -35.76 24.99
CA GLU A 345 -43.40 -34.49 25.35
C GLU A 345 -44.83 -34.72 25.95
N PRO A 346 -45.76 -33.74 26.03
CA PRO A 346 -45.83 -32.67 27.03
C PRO A 346 -47.19 -32.65 27.82
N ASP A 347 -47.78 -31.46 28.06
CA ASP A 347 -48.98 -31.09 28.88
C ASP A 347 -48.76 -30.92 30.41
N GLY A 348 -49.43 -29.99 31.14
CA GLY A 348 -50.33 -28.89 30.73
C GLY A 348 -51.22 -28.34 31.88
N GLU A 349 -51.58 -27.04 31.85
CA GLU A 349 -52.67 -26.37 32.63
C GLU A 349 -52.51 -26.22 34.18
N ARG A 350 -53.03 -25.22 34.95
CA ARG A 350 -53.81 -23.95 34.76
C ARG A 350 -53.60 -23.07 36.05
N THR A 351 -53.29 -21.75 36.00
CA THR A 351 -54.15 -20.52 36.10
C THR A 351 -55.14 -20.41 37.29
N PRO A 352 -55.72 -19.22 37.68
CA PRO A 352 -55.51 -17.81 37.23
C PRO A 352 -55.41 -16.75 38.38
N ASP A 353 -55.21 -15.45 38.05
CA ASP A 353 -56.22 -14.38 38.28
C ASP A 353 -55.95 -13.12 37.41
N SER A 354 -56.96 -12.25 37.32
CA SER A 354 -57.26 -11.09 36.46
C SER A 354 -56.47 -9.79 36.78
N SER A 355 -56.52 -8.66 36.03
CA SER A 355 -57.56 -8.02 35.15
C SER A 355 -56.93 -7.13 34.04
N SER A 356 -57.38 -7.08 32.76
CA SER A 356 -58.58 -6.44 32.15
C SER A 356 -58.47 -4.89 32.00
N GLU A 357 -58.88 -4.13 30.96
CA GLU A 357 -59.38 -4.24 29.55
C GLU A 357 -58.90 -2.95 28.79
N GLY A 358 -58.92 -2.70 27.46
CA GLY A 358 -59.33 -3.36 26.19
C GLY A 358 -58.36 -2.92 25.04
N ASP A 359 -58.55 -3.06 23.71
CA ASP A 359 -59.70 -3.20 22.75
C ASP A 359 -60.38 -1.87 22.31
N GLU A 360 -60.66 -1.54 21.02
CA GLU A 360 -60.92 -2.30 19.76
C GLU A 360 -60.30 -1.66 18.46
N ALA A 361 -60.56 -2.27 17.30
CA ALA A 361 -60.13 -1.93 15.90
C ALA A 361 -60.91 -0.73 15.22
N SER A 362 -60.98 -0.45 13.90
CA SER A 362 -60.65 -1.15 12.62
C SER A 362 -60.67 -0.16 11.40
N GLU A 363 -60.26 -0.62 10.20
CA GLU A 363 -60.39 0.01 8.84
C GLU A 363 -59.71 1.40 8.66
N GLY A 364 -59.38 1.96 7.49
CA GLY A 364 -59.64 1.80 6.04
C GLY A 364 -59.40 3.20 5.40
N ASP A 365 -59.11 3.46 4.12
CA ASP A 365 -59.11 2.68 2.87
C ASP A 365 -58.12 3.32 1.85
N ASP A 366 -58.12 2.87 0.58
CA ASP A 366 -57.20 3.23 -0.53
C ASP A 366 -57.53 4.56 -1.28
N GLU A 367 -56.74 4.85 -2.34
CA GLU A 367 -56.96 5.65 -3.57
C GLU A 367 -55.91 6.75 -3.90
N SER A 368 -55.84 7.13 -5.20
CA SER A 368 -54.64 7.64 -5.90
C SER A 368 -54.95 8.74 -6.95
N GLU A 369 -53.99 9.05 -7.85
CA GLU A 369 -54.08 10.02 -8.99
C GLU A 369 -54.12 11.53 -8.61
N ASP A 370 -53.75 12.51 -9.45
CA ASP A 370 -52.79 12.62 -10.59
C ASP A 370 -52.57 14.13 -10.93
N GLY A 371 -51.46 14.48 -11.60
CA GLY A 371 -51.21 15.79 -12.25
C GLY A 371 -50.87 17.00 -11.34
N GLY A 372 -50.21 18.06 -11.82
CA GLY A 372 -49.58 18.29 -13.15
C GLY A 372 -49.41 19.79 -13.45
N GLU A 373 -48.42 20.15 -14.31
CA GLU A 373 -48.19 21.48 -14.93
C GLU A 373 -47.76 22.65 -13.98
N SER A 374 -46.91 23.62 -14.38
CA SER A 374 -45.89 23.71 -15.46
C SER A 374 -44.91 24.90 -15.20
N GLU A 375 -43.76 24.93 -15.91
CA GLU A 375 -43.01 26.09 -16.49
C GLU A 375 -42.66 27.33 -15.61
N ASP A 376 -41.61 28.15 -15.82
CA ASP A 376 -40.31 28.10 -16.55
C ASP A 376 -39.50 29.36 -16.11
N GLY A 377 -38.16 29.42 -16.28
CA GLY A 377 -37.41 30.67 -16.08
C GLY A 377 -35.88 30.61 -15.91
N ASP A 378 -35.14 30.70 -17.02
CA ASP A 378 -33.67 30.88 -17.14
C ASP A 378 -33.14 32.19 -16.48
N GLU A 379 -31.91 32.23 -15.93
CA GLU A 379 -30.60 32.67 -16.52
C GLU A 379 -30.58 34.12 -17.09
N SER A 380 -29.50 34.93 -17.06
CA SER A 380 -28.09 34.84 -16.62
C SER A 380 -27.49 36.27 -16.39
N GLU A 381 -26.23 36.39 -15.91
CA GLU A 381 -25.23 37.47 -16.20
C GLU A 381 -25.56 38.94 -15.75
N ASP A 382 -24.64 39.89 -15.53
CA ASP A 382 -23.16 39.94 -15.53
C ASP A 382 -22.64 41.21 -14.76
N GLY A 383 -21.32 41.33 -14.52
CA GLY A 383 -20.63 42.66 -14.60
C GLY A 383 -20.07 43.38 -13.34
N ASP A 384 -18.84 43.01 -12.97
CA ASP A 384 -17.65 43.79 -12.49
C ASP A 384 -17.63 45.16 -11.75
N GLU A 385 -16.57 45.24 -10.92
CA GLU A 385 -15.64 46.35 -10.53
C GLU A 385 -16.08 47.81 -10.25
N SER A 386 -15.65 48.33 -9.09
CA SER A 386 -14.74 49.51 -9.00
C SER A 386 -14.08 49.65 -7.61
N GLU A 387 -12.86 50.21 -7.55
CA GLU A 387 -12.06 50.45 -6.32
C GLU A 387 -12.29 51.86 -5.69
N ASP A 388 -11.34 52.28 -4.82
CA ASP A 388 -11.17 53.59 -4.14
C ASP A 388 -12.16 54.00 -3.01
N GLY A 389 -11.72 54.57 -1.87
CA GLY A 389 -10.34 54.80 -1.39
C GLY A 389 -10.24 55.74 -0.16
N ASP A 390 -8.99 55.96 0.29
CA ASP A 390 -8.44 57.06 1.10
C ASP A 390 -8.56 57.12 2.66
N GLU A 391 -7.37 57.01 3.27
CA GLU A 391 -6.74 57.65 4.45
C GLU A 391 -7.52 58.37 5.59
N SER A 392 -7.07 58.13 6.83
CA SER A 392 -6.67 59.22 7.76
C SER A 392 -5.76 58.71 8.92
N GLU A 393 -4.80 59.54 9.35
CA GLU A 393 -3.84 59.26 10.44
C GLU A 393 -4.25 59.93 11.77
N ASP A 394 -4.20 59.19 12.88
CA ASP A 394 -3.90 59.65 14.27
C ASP A 394 -3.74 58.37 15.14
N GLY A 395 -2.99 58.29 16.24
CA GLY A 395 -2.17 59.27 16.93
C GLY A 395 -2.54 59.38 18.42
N GLY A 396 -1.56 59.23 19.32
CA GLY A 396 -1.74 59.58 20.75
C GLY A 396 -1.89 58.42 21.73
N GLU A 397 -0.86 58.28 22.56
CA GLU A 397 -0.74 57.47 23.79
C GLU A 397 -1.88 57.68 24.81
N SER A 398 -2.19 56.65 25.62
CA SER A 398 -2.64 56.85 27.02
C SER A 398 -2.42 55.60 27.89
N GLU A 399 -2.19 55.83 29.18
CA GLU A 399 -1.95 54.84 30.23
C GLU A 399 -3.24 54.61 31.06
N SER A 400 -3.48 53.39 31.58
CA SER A 400 -4.11 53.18 32.91
C SER A 400 -4.15 51.71 33.36
N ASP A 401 -3.41 51.42 34.42
CA ASP A 401 -3.82 50.69 35.65
C ASP A 401 -4.27 49.21 35.64
N GLU A 402 -4.18 48.64 36.86
CA GLU A 402 -4.37 47.25 37.26
C GLU A 402 -5.79 46.99 37.80
N GLU A 403 -6.32 45.76 37.70
CA GLU A 403 -7.32 45.26 38.65
C GLU A 403 -7.27 43.72 38.79
N GLU A 404 -7.28 43.23 40.05
CA GLU A 404 -7.24 41.80 40.40
C GLU A 404 -8.65 41.16 40.49
N PRO A 405 -8.81 39.87 40.15
CA PRO A 405 -9.87 39.02 40.69
C PRO A 405 -9.41 38.29 41.97
N PRO A 406 -10.25 38.16 43.01
CA PRO A 406 -9.79 37.80 44.37
C PRO A 406 -9.66 36.29 44.67
N GLU A 407 -8.88 36.00 45.72
CA GLU A 407 -8.64 34.66 46.28
C GLU A 407 -9.86 34.02 46.98
N THR A 408 -9.89 32.69 47.06
CA THR A 408 -10.68 31.92 48.03
C THR A 408 -9.86 30.76 48.63
N ASP A 409 -9.73 30.74 49.96
CA ASP A 409 -8.95 29.76 50.73
C ASP A 409 -9.58 28.34 50.75
N PRO A 410 -8.77 27.26 50.76
CA PRO A 410 -9.24 25.89 50.96
C PRO A 410 -9.29 25.47 52.45
N GLU A 411 -10.30 24.67 52.84
CA GLU A 411 -10.35 24.10 54.20
C GLU A 411 -9.39 22.89 54.38
N PRO A 412 -8.66 22.78 55.52
CA PRO A 412 -7.72 21.70 55.76
C PRO A 412 -8.34 20.48 56.47
N VAL A 413 -8.12 19.28 55.93
CA VAL A 413 -8.45 18.01 56.62
C VAL A 413 -7.32 17.63 57.58
N ALA A 414 -7.62 17.57 58.89
CA ALA A 414 -6.64 17.31 59.92
C ALA A 414 -6.25 15.82 60.06
N SER A 415 -4.95 15.56 60.17
CA SER A 415 -4.38 14.24 60.43
C SER A 415 -4.60 13.76 61.88
N ARG A 416 -4.55 12.44 62.09
CA ARG A 416 -4.44 11.81 63.43
C ARG A 416 -3.13 11.01 63.53
N PRO A 417 -2.45 11.02 64.68
CA PRO A 417 -1.16 10.36 64.85
C PRO A 417 -1.30 8.86 65.16
N ALA A 418 -0.20 8.13 64.95
CA ALA A 418 0.01 6.78 65.46
C ALA A 418 0.45 6.80 66.95
N GLY A 419 0.38 5.64 67.59
CA GLY A 419 0.93 5.36 68.91
C GLY A 419 0.85 3.86 69.19
N ASP A 420 1.97 3.30 69.64
CA ASP A 420 2.21 1.87 69.80
C ASP A 420 1.61 1.29 71.10
N ASP A 421 1.43 -0.05 71.17
CA ASP A 421 2.22 -0.94 72.05
C ASP A 421 1.59 -2.36 72.20
N GLU A 422 2.46 -3.30 72.61
CA GLU A 422 2.33 -4.70 73.08
C GLU A 422 0.93 -5.18 73.52
N ASP A 423 0.48 -6.41 73.21
CA ASP A 423 1.03 -7.73 73.66
C ASP A 423 0.52 -8.89 72.74
#